data_AF-A0A315CYT6-F1
#
_entry.id   AF-A0A315CYT6-F1
#
_cell.length_a   1.000
_cell.length_b   1.000
_cell.length_c   1.000
_cell.angle_alpha   90.00
_cell.angle_beta   90.00
_cell.angle_gamma   90.00
#
_symmetry.space_group_name_H-M   'P 1'
#
loop_
_entity.id
_entity.type
_entity.pdbx_description
1 polymer ?
#
loop_
_entity_poly.entity_id
_entity_poly.type
_entity_poly.pdbx_seq_one_letter_code
_entity_poly.pdbx_strand_id
1 'polypeptide(L)'
;MTAHSPAPSSAPKPSAPAQAAPAVTPMGWMHTARFLTTAAQLHHLPAMDTPEIAFVGRSNAGKSTCINTLTQKKQLAFASKKPGRTQHINLFALGKQGVTDAVLADLPGYGYAAVAKMDKLRWQQVMANYLVSRENLTGIVMMCDPRHGLTELDDILLEVIRPRVEQGLKFLIILTKADKLTRSEQAKALSIARLQAGGGEVKLFSALKKQGVDEVAQLLWDWTHPAGAAASAAPAAEPPEEEPEALDE
;
A
#
# COMPACT_ATOMS: atom_id res chain seq x y z
N MET A 1 -4.05 78.78 -30.42
CA MET A 1 -4.74 77.48 -30.59
C MET A 1 -3.69 76.41 -30.83
N THR A 2 -3.49 75.50 -29.87
CA THR A 2 -3.14 74.07 -30.01
C THR A 2 -2.73 73.54 -28.64
N ALA A 3 -3.69 73.02 -27.87
CA ALA A 3 -3.44 72.30 -26.62
C ALA A 3 -3.13 70.83 -26.95
N HIS A 4 -1.99 70.33 -26.46
CA HIS A 4 -1.63 68.92 -26.47
C HIS A 4 -2.30 68.19 -25.30
N SER A 5 -3.13 67.18 -25.59
CA SER A 5 -3.65 66.24 -24.60
C SER A 5 -2.68 65.06 -24.41
N PRO A 6 -2.36 64.62 -23.17
CA PRO A 6 -1.61 63.39 -22.95
C PRO A 6 -2.51 62.15 -22.96
N ALA A 7 -1.98 61.04 -23.49
CA ALA A 7 -2.62 59.74 -23.56
C ALA A 7 -2.73 59.05 -22.18
N PRO A 8 -3.75 58.19 -21.94
CA PRO A 8 -3.92 57.50 -20.67
C PRO A 8 -3.01 56.27 -20.54
N SER A 9 -2.39 56.15 -19.38
CA SER A 9 -1.56 55.02 -18.93
C SER A 9 -2.40 53.76 -18.70
N SER A 10 -1.99 52.63 -19.29
CA SER A 10 -2.66 51.33 -19.14
C SER A 10 -2.17 50.62 -17.87
N ALA A 11 -3.07 50.42 -16.91
CA ALA A 11 -2.82 49.59 -15.73
C ALA A 11 -2.62 48.10 -16.11
N PRO A 12 -1.73 47.35 -15.43
CA PRO A 12 -1.53 45.93 -15.69
C PRO A 12 -2.71 45.11 -15.16
N LYS A 13 -3.18 44.16 -15.99
CA LYS A 13 -4.23 43.19 -15.64
C LYS A 13 -3.74 42.25 -14.53
N PRO A 14 -4.60 41.85 -13.56
CA PRO A 14 -4.23 40.88 -12.55
C PRO A 14 -3.96 39.51 -13.19
N SER A 15 -2.80 38.95 -12.89
CA SER A 15 -2.38 37.60 -13.27
C SER A 15 -3.36 36.56 -12.70
N ALA A 16 -3.82 35.65 -13.56
CA ALA A 16 -4.67 34.52 -13.16
C ALA A 16 -4.00 33.69 -12.05
N PRO A 17 -4.77 33.14 -11.09
CA PRO A 17 -4.21 32.30 -10.04
C PRO A 17 -3.52 31.08 -10.66
N ALA A 18 -2.30 30.81 -10.18
CA ALA A 18 -1.54 29.63 -10.53
C ALA A 18 -2.42 28.38 -10.36
N GLN A 19 -2.56 27.60 -11.44
CA GLN A 19 -3.33 26.36 -11.41
C GLN A 19 -2.68 25.42 -10.40
N ALA A 20 -3.40 25.11 -9.32
CA ALA A 20 -2.99 24.09 -8.37
C ALA A 20 -2.78 22.77 -9.14
N ALA A 21 -1.64 22.12 -8.93
CA ALA A 21 -1.37 20.81 -9.51
C ALA A 21 -2.55 19.86 -9.20
N PRO A 22 -2.98 19.01 -10.14
CA PRO A 22 -4.12 18.13 -9.90
C PRO A 22 -3.84 17.23 -8.71
N ALA A 23 -4.75 17.24 -7.72
CA ALA A 23 -4.66 16.40 -6.54
C ALA A 23 -4.50 14.94 -6.96
N VAL A 24 -3.47 14.26 -6.43
CA VAL A 24 -3.24 12.84 -6.70
C VAL A 24 -4.39 12.04 -6.10
N THR A 25 -5.15 11.34 -6.94
CA THR A 25 -6.19 10.42 -6.45
C THR A 25 -5.56 9.10 -6.00
N PRO A 26 -6.13 8.37 -5.02
CA PRO A 26 -5.61 7.09 -4.59
C PRO A 26 -5.46 6.07 -5.73
N MET A 27 -6.42 5.99 -6.64
CA MET A 27 -6.31 5.12 -7.82
C MET A 27 -5.21 5.57 -8.77
N GLY A 28 -5.08 6.89 -8.99
CA GLY A 28 -3.99 7.46 -9.79
C GLY A 28 -2.61 7.19 -9.18
N TRP A 29 -2.52 7.15 -7.85
CA TRP A 29 -1.33 6.73 -7.12
C TRP A 29 -1.04 5.23 -7.26
N MET A 30 -2.04 4.37 -7.07
CA MET A 30 -1.86 2.91 -7.24
C MET A 30 -1.36 2.55 -8.64
N HIS A 31 -1.77 3.29 -9.68
CA HIS A 31 -1.28 3.08 -11.05
C HIS A 31 0.23 3.30 -11.23
N THR A 32 0.87 4.04 -10.33
CA THR A 32 2.32 4.29 -10.36
C THR A 32 3.17 3.08 -9.98
N ALA A 33 2.57 2.05 -9.37
CA ALA A 33 3.27 0.89 -8.81
C ALA A 33 4.20 0.21 -9.82
N ARG A 34 5.49 0.10 -9.52
CA ARG A 34 6.52 -0.53 -10.37
C ARG A 34 7.24 -1.61 -9.60
N PHE A 35 7.70 -2.65 -10.29
CA PHE A 35 8.52 -3.68 -9.65
C PHE A 35 9.79 -3.04 -9.07
N LEU A 36 10.10 -3.39 -7.82
CA LEU A 36 11.29 -2.91 -7.13
C LEU A 36 12.32 -4.04 -7.00
N THR A 37 11.97 -5.12 -6.31
CA THR A 37 12.88 -6.26 -6.10
C THR A 37 12.12 -7.53 -5.70
N THR A 38 12.82 -8.66 -5.71
CA THR A 38 12.34 -9.95 -5.21
C THR A 38 13.38 -10.56 -4.27
N ALA A 39 12.93 -11.18 -3.19
CA ALA A 39 13.81 -11.77 -2.18
C ALA A 39 13.23 -13.06 -1.61
N ALA A 40 14.09 -14.06 -1.39
CA ALA A 40 13.69 -15.32 -0.74
C ALA A 40 13.58 -15.19 0.79
N GLN A 41 14.28 -14.22 1.39
CA GLN A 41 14.42 -14.06 2.83
C GLN A 41 14.41 -12.58 3.21
N LEU A 42 13.99 -12.27 4.44
CA LEU A 42 13.84 -10.89 4.93
C LEU A 42 15.15 -10.07 4.84
N HIS A 43 16.29 -10.66 5.20
CA HIS A 43 17.59 -9.95 5.20
C HIS A 43 18.12 -9.62 3.80
N HIS A 44 17.54 -10.17 2.72
CA HIS A 44 17.87 -9.80 1.35
C HIS A 44 17.04 -8.60 0.86
N LEU A 45 16.08 -8.12 1.64
CA LEU A 45 15.29 -6.94 1.29
C LEU A 45 16.05 -5.67 1.64
N PRO A 46 15.94 -4.61 0.82
CA PRO A 46 16.50 -3.32 1.16
C PRO A 46 15.83 -2.77 2.43
N ALA A 47 16.63 -2.15 3.29
CA ALA A 47 16.13 -1.26 4.33
C ALA A 47 15.60 0.00 3.65
N MET A 48 14.36 0.40 3.97
CA MET A 48 13.72 1.58 3.42
C MET A 48 12.91 2.28 4.50
N ASP A 49 12.89 3.61 4.46
CA ASP A 49 12.14 4.44 5.43
C ASP A 49 10.71 4.74 4.99
N THR A 50 10.35 4.36 3.76
CA THR A 50 9.02 4.57 3.19
C THR A 50 8.01 3.57 3.77
N PRO A 51 6.76 3.98 4.04
CA PRO A 51 5.73 3.10 4.55
C PRO A 51 5.47 1.91 3.62
N GLU A 52 5.37 0.73 4.21
CA GLU A 52 5.20 -0.53 3.49
C GLU A 52 3.88 -1.20 3.88
N ILE A 53 3.16 -1.72 2.88
CA ILE A 53 1.91 -2.46 3.04
C ILE A 53 2.11 -3.88 2.53
N ALA A 54 1.94 -4.86 3.42
CA ALA A 54 2.06 -6.26 3.07
C ALA A 54 0.72 -6.87 2.68
N PHE A 55 0.67 -7.55 1.54
CA PHE A 55 -0.42 -8.42 1.16
C PHE A 55 -0.07 -9.86 1.54
N VAL A 56 -0.98 -10.49 2.27
CA VAL A 56 -0.82 -11.85 2.78
C VAL A 56 -2.13 -12.63 2.61
N GLY A 57 -2.05 -13.95 2.56
CA GLY A 57 -3.23 -14.80 2.42
C GLY A 57 -2.92 -16.16 1.83
N ARG A 58 -3.85 -17.09 1.98
CA ARG A 58 -3.72 -18.45 1.45
C ARG A 58 -3.35 -18.47 -0.04
N SER A 59 -2.65 -19.53 -0.45
CA SER A 59 -2.43 -19.80 -1.87
C SER A 59 -3.76 -19.78 -2.64
N ASN A 60 -3.79 -19.09 -3.78
CA ASN A 60 -4.99 -18.86 -4.60
C ASN A 60 -6.13 -18.05 -3.93
N ALA A 61 -5.88 -17.35 -2.82
CA ALA A 61 -6.84 -16.40 -2.24
C ALA A 61 -7.11 -15.18 -3.16
N GLY A 62 -6.28 -14.95 -4.18
CA GLY A 62 -6.47 -13.88 -5.16
C GLY A 62 -5.54 -12.68 -4.98
N LYS A 63 -4.43 -12.85 -4.27
CA LYS A 63 -3.49 -11.78 -3.93
C LYS A 63 -2.88 -11.04 -5.10
N SER A 64 -2.16 -11.73 -5.97
CA SER A 64 -1.59 -11.11 -7.16
C SER A 64 -2.67 -10.52 -8.08
N THR A 65 -3.86 -11.12 -8.13
CA THR A 65 -5.02 -10.56 -8.87
C THR A 65 -5.51 -9.25 -8.26
N CYS A 66 -5.55 -9.15 -6.92
CA CYS A 66 -5.91 -7.93 -6.21
C CYS A 66 -4.89 -6.82 -6.46
N ILE A 67 -3.59 -7.10 -6.29
CA ILE A 67 -2.52 -6.13 -6.55
C ILE A 67 -2.64 -5.59 -7.98
N ASN A 68 -2.68 -6.49 -8.97
CA ASN A 68 -2.88 -6.11 -10.38
C ASN A 68 -4.14 -5.26 -10.63
N THR A 69 -5.23 -5.57 -9.91
CA THR A 69 -6.48 -4.83 -10.02
C THR A 69 -6.36 -3.42 -9.45
N LEU A 70 -5.80 -3.29 -8.24
CA LEU A 70 -5.61 -2.01 -7.57
C LEU A 70 -4.63 -1.13 -8.35
N THR A 71 -3.54 -1.71 -8.84
CA THR A 71 -2.53 -0.98 -9.61
C THR A 71 -2.90 -0.79 -11.08
N GLN A 72 -4.04 -1.33 -11.52
CA GLN A 72 -4.49 -1.32 -12.92
C GLN A 72 -3.43 -1.89 -13.90
N LYS A 73 -2.65 -2.88 -13.47
CA LYS A 73 -1.61 -3.55 -14.28
C LYS A 73 -1.98 -5.01 -14.54
N LYS A 74 -1.60 -5.55 -15.71
CA LYS A 74 -1.95 -6.93 -16.07
C LYS A 74 -1.01 -7.98 -15.48
N GLN A 75 0.28 -7.66 -15.32
CA GLN A 75 1.33 -8.61 -14.93
C GLN A 75 2.38 -7.98 -14.00
N LEU A 76 1.97 -7.07 -13.11
CA LEU A 76 2.88 -6.56 -12.09
C LEU A 76 3.19 -7.65 -11.06
N ALA A 77 2.14 -8.26 -10.50
CA ALA A 77 2.23 -9.46 -9.69
C ALA A 77 1.79 -10.67 -10.52
N PHE A 78 2.58 -11.75 -10.52
CA PHE A 78 2.31 -12.92 -11.36
C PHE A 78 1.16 -13.79 -10.83
N ALA A 79 -0.07 -13.48 -11.25
CA ALA A 79 -1.24 -14.29 -10.93
C ALA A 79 -1.24 -15.65 -11.66
N SER A 80 -1.53 -16.74 -10.95
CA SER A 80 -1.63 -18.09 -11.50
C SER A 80 -2.68 -18.90 -10.77
N LYS A 81 -3.31 -19.84 -11.48
CA LYS A 81 -4.21 -20.85 -10.89
C LYS A 81 -3.44 -21.99 -10.21
N LYS A 82 -2.21 -22.27 -10.67
CA LYS A 82 -1.31 -23.23 -10.02
C LYS A 82 -0.85 -22.64 -8.68
N PRO A 83 -1.16 -23.27 -7.54
CA PRO A 83 -0.74 -22.76 -6.25
C PRO A 83 0.80 -22.89 -6.07
N GLY A 84 1.39 -22.11 -5.16
CA GLY A 84 2.84 -22.11 -4.90
C GLY A 84 3.71 -21.37 -5.93
N ARG A 85 3.12 -20.54 -6.81
CA ARG A 85 3.88 -19.75 -7.79
C ARG A 85 4.66 -18.60 -7.14
N THR A 86 4.08 -17.92 -6.17
CA THR A 86 4.77 -16.87 -5.40
C THR A 86 5.55 -17.53 -4.26
N GLN A 87 6.83 -17.77 -4.49
CA GLN A 87 7.75 -18.39 -3.52
C GLN A 87 8.68 -17.38 -2.84
N HIS A 88 8.71 -16.15 -3.36
CA HIS A 88 9.57 -15.06 -2.93
C HIS A 88 8.69 -13.89 -2.51
N ILE A 89 9.24 -13.03 -1.66
CA ILE A 89 8.69 -11.71 -1.35
C ILE A 89 8.94 -10.82 -2.55
N ASN A 90 7.89 -10.20 -3.11
CA ASN A 90 8.05 -9.22 -4.18
C ASN A 90 7.66 -7.84 -3.67
N LEU A 91 8.54 -6.86 -3.89
CA LEU A 91 8.27 -5.47 -3.55
C LEU A 91 7.91 -4.67 -4.80
N PHE A 92 6.93 -3.79 -4.65
CA PHE A 92 6.49 -2.85 -5.69
C PHE A 92 6.53 -1.43 -5.12
N ALA A 93 7.34 -0.56 -5.71
CA ALA A 93 7.44 0.84 -5.32
C ALA A 93 6.29 1.65 -5.92
N LEU A 94 5.67 2.52 -5.12
CA LEU A 94 4.70 3.54 -5.54
C LEU A 94 5.35 4.92 -5.51
N GLY A 95 4.76 5.87 -6.23
CA GLY A 95 5.23 7.25 -6.31
C GLY A 95 5.60 7.67 -7.73
N LYS A 96 5.68 8.99 -7.94
CA LYS A 96 5.94 9.61 -9.26
C LYS A 96 7.32 10.27 -9.31
N GLN A 97 7.78 10.54 -10.54
CA GLN A 97 8.99 11.35 -10.80
C GLN A 97 10.25 10.82 -10.11
N GLY A 98 10.38 9.50 -9.97
CA GLY A 98 11.53 8.86 -9.34
C GLY A 98 11.50 8.82 -7.82
N VAL A 99 10.53 9.48 -7.17
CA VAL A 99 10.31 9.40 -5.73
C VAL A 99 9.52 8.13 -5.41
N THR A 100 9.94 7.43 -4.35
CA THR A 100 9.17 6.33 -3.75
C THR A 100 8.52 6.86 -2.48
N ASP A 101 7.18 6.91 -2.45
CA ASP A 101 6.43 7.36 -1.27
C ASP A 101 5.86 6.20 -0.44
N ALA A 102 5.69 5.03 -1.05
CA ALA A 102 5.25 3.82 -0.38
C ALA A 102 5.68 2.55 -1.13
N VAL A 103 5.52 1.40 -0.47
CA VAL A 103 5.85 0.08 -1.02
C VAL A 103 4.70 -0.89 -0.77
N LEU A 104 4.36 -1.68 -1.79
CA LEU A 104 3.51 -2.85 -1.63
C LEU A 104 4.37 -4.11 -1.63
N ALA A 105 4.13 -5.01 -0.68
CA ALA A 105 4.79 -6.30 -0.63
C ALA A 105 3.80 -7.45 -0.92
N ASP A 106 4.11 -8.29 -1.91
CA ASP A 106 3.39 -9.54 -2.18
C ASP A 106 4.14 -10.68 -1.50
N LEU A 107 3.62 -11.13 -0.35
CA LEU A 107 4.23 -12.22 0.40
C LEU A 107 3.86 -13.59 -0.18
N PRO A 108 4.71 -14.62 -0.03
CA PRO A 108 4.35 -15.99 -0.38
C PRO A 108 3.04 -16.43 0.28
N GLY A 109 2.17 -17.12 -0.48
CA GLY A 109 0.89 -17.59 0.05
C GLY A 109 1.02 -18.87 0.88
N TYR A 110 0.44 -18.90 2.08
CA TYR A 110 0.45 -20.08 2.97
C TYR A 110 -0.61 -21.13 2.60
N GLY A 111 -0.55 -22.29 3.27
CA GLY A 111 -1.56 -23.34 3.17
C GLY A 111 -1.49 -24.20 1.90
N TYR A 112 -0.42 -24.12 1.11
CA TYR A 112 -0.29 -24.98 -0.07
C TYR A 112 0.16 -26.40 0.30
N ALA A 113 -0.69 -27.38 0.00
CA ALA A 113 -0.46 -28.77 0.38
C ALA A 113 0.73 -29.45 -0.34
N ALA A 114 1.05 -29.05 -1.58
CA ALA A 114 1.96 -29.81 -2.45
C ALA A 114 3.45 -29.40 -2.37
N VAL A 115 3.84 -28.62 -1.37
CA VAL A 115 5.24 -28.27 -1.12
C VAL A 115 5.86 -29.24 -0.11
N ALA A 116 7.15 -29.52 -0.20
CA ALA A 116 7.85 -30.32 0.80
C ALA A 116 7.68 -29.72 2.20
N LYS A 117 7.61 -30.57 3.24
CA LYS A 117 7.39 -30.12 4.63
C LYS A 117 8.40 -29.06 5.08
N MET A 118 9.67 -29.21 4.69
CA MET A 118 10.73 -28.24 5.01
C MET A 118 10.50 -26.86 4.38
N ASP A 119 10.05 -26.84 3.13
CA ASP A 119 9.76 -25.58 2.43
C ASP A 119 8.55 -24.86 3.04
N LYS A 120 7.53 -25.61 3.49
CA LYS A 120 6.39 -25.03 4.21
C LYS A 120 6.84 -24.32 5.48
N LEU A 121 7.67 -24.99 6.29
CA LEU A 121 8.21 -24.44 7.53
C LEU A 121 9.06 -23.19 7.25
N ARG A 122 9.95 -23.26 6.25
CA ARG A 122 10.77 -22.11 5.84
C ARG A 122 9.91 -20.91 5.44
N TRP A 123 8.86 -21.12 4.64
CA TRP A 123 7.98 -20.02 4.23
C TRP A 123 7.15 -19.45 5.37
N GLN A 124 6.67 -20.31 6.28
CA GLN A 124 5.99 -19.86 7.49
C GLN A 124 6.93 -19.00 8.36
N GLN A 125 8.19 -19.40 8.51
CA GLN A 125 9.20 -18.64 9.22
C GLN A 125 9.48 -17.29 8.55
N VAL A 126 9.70 -17.28 7.23
CA VAL A 126 9.96 -16.04 6.47
C VAL A 126 8.79 -15.07 6.58
N MET A 127 7.55 -15.57 6.44
CA MET A 127 6.35 -14.77 6.58
C MET A 127 6.18 -14.22 8.00
N ALA A 128 6.31 -15.07 9.03
CA ALA A 128 6.19 -14.63 10.42
C ALA A 128 7.25 -13.60 10.78
N ASN A 129 8.52 -13.87 10.43
CA ASN A 129 9.62 -12.92 10.66
C ASN A 129 9.33 -11.59 9.97
N TYR A 130 8.90 -11.61 8.69
CA TYR A 130 8.57 -10.39 7.97
C TYR A 130 7.48 -9.58 8.67
N LEU A 131 6.36 -10.21 9.04
CA LEU A 131 5.22 -9.50 9.63
C LEU A 131 5.50 -8.94 11.03
N VAL A 132 6.40 -9.59 11.78
CA VAL A 132 6.75 -9.19 13.15
C VAL A 132 7.89 -8.18 13.17
N SER A 133 8.91 -8.34 12.32
CA SER A 133 10.18 -7.60 12.47
C SER A 133 10.48 -6.60 11.35
N ARG A 134 9.65 -6.48 10.31
CA ARG A 134 9.86 -5.45 9.27
C ARG A 134 9.49 -4.07 9.84
N GLU A 135 10.48 -3.20 9.99
CA GLU A 135 10.37 -1.93 10.71
C GLU A 135 9.41 -0.94 10.03
N ASN A 136 9.57 -0.73 8.72
CA ASN A 136 8.76 0.19 7.93
C ASN A 136 7.37 -0.37 7.55
N LEU A 137 7.01 -1.56 8.03
CA LEU A 137 5.70 -2.14 7.81
C LEU A 137 4.63 -1.34 8.57
N THR A 138 3.76 -0.66 7.83
CA THR A 138 2.71 0.21 8.37
C THR A 138 1.34 -0.46 8.34
N GLY A 139 1.12 -1.39 7.38
CA GLY A 139 -0.17 -2.06 7.25
C GLY A 139 -0.09 -3.47 6.68
N ILE A 140 -1.07 -4.30 7.04
CA ILE A 140 -1.26 -5.65 6.50
C ILE A 140 -2.66 -5.76 5.88
N VAL A 141 -2.70 -6.28 4.66
CA VAL A 141 -3.91 -6.68 3.95
C VAL A 141 -3.96 -8.21 3.91
N MET A 142 -4.78 -8.81 4.77
CA MET A 142 -5.02 -10.25 4.79
C MET A 142 -6.17 -10.62 3.84
N MET A 143 -5.92 -11.58 2.95
CA MET A 143 -6.84 -11.93 1.87
C MET A 143 -7.46 -13.30 2.10
N CYS A 144 -8.79 -13.32 2.21
CA CYS A 144 -9.56 -14.53 2.49
C CYS A 144 -10.60 -14.76 1.38
N ASP A 145 -10.74 -16.00 0.93
CA ASP A 145 -11.84 -16.41 0.05
C ASP A 145 -13.03 -16.81 0.93
N PRO A 146 -14.13 -16.02 0.98
CA PRO A 146 -15.21 -16.19 1.94
C PRO A 146 -15.99 -17.50 1.74
N ARG A 147 -15.85 -18.18 0.61
CA ARG A 147 -16.47 -19.49 0.35
C ARG A 147 -15.92 -20.60 1.24
N HIS A 148 -14.74 -20.39 1.82
CA HIS A 148 -14.09 -21.33 2.73
C HIS A 148 -14.03 -20.80 4.17
N GLY A 149 -14.52 -19.58 4.42
CA GLY A 149 -14.32 -18.88 5.68
C GLY A 149 -12.84 -18.61 6.01
N LEU A 150 -12.62 -18.11 7.23
CA LEU A 150 -11.31 -18.11 7.87
C LEU A 150 -11.01 -19.52 8.35
N THR A 151 -9.77 -19.96 8.13
CA THR A 151 -9.24 -21.27 8.52
C THR A 151 -8.29 -21.11 9.70
N GLU A 152 -7.91 -22.23 10.31
CA GLU A 152 -6.91 -22.27 11.39
C GLU A 152 -5.60 -21.54 11.03
N LEU A 153 -5.17 -21.61 9.77
CA LEU A 153 -3.97 -20.88 9.32
C LEU A 153 -4.15 -19.36 9.30
N ASP A 154 -5.38 -18.89 9.05
CA ASP A 154 -5.71 -17.46 9.13
C ASP A 154 -5.77 -17.04 10.61
N ASP A 155 -6.32 -17.87 11.50
CA ASP A 155 -6.37 -17.60 12.94
C ASP A 155 -4.96 -17.51 13.56
N ILE A 156 -4.07 -18.43 13.21
CA ILE A 156 -2.65 -18.37 13.62
C ILE A 156 -2.00 -17.07 13.12
N LEU A 157 -2.30 -16.65 11.89
CA LEU A 157 -1.75 -15.41 11.35
C LEU A 157 -2.26 -14.19 12.13
N LEU A 158 -3.55 -14.17 12.46
CA LEU A 158 -4.17 -13.12 13.29
C LEU A 158 -3.51 -13.04 14.67
N GLU A 159 -3.20 -14.18 15.29
CA GLU A 159 -2.46 -14.23 16.56
C GLU A 159 -1.04 -13.67 16.43
N VAL A 160 -0.31 -14.05 15.37
CA VAL A 160 1.07 -13.58 15.12
C VAL A 160 1.13 -12.06 14.96
N ILE A 161 0.16 -11.45 14.28
CA ILE A 161 0.18 -10.01 14.00
C ILE A 161 -0.45 -9.16 15.11
N ARG A 162 -1.24 -9.77 16.01
CA ARG A 162 -1.97 -9.05 17.06
C ARG A 162 -1.09 -8.09 17.87
N PRO A 163 0.10 -8.46 18.35
CA PRO A 163 0.96 -7.53 19.10
C PRO A 163 1.34 -6.28 18.29
N ARG A 164 1.56 -6.43 16.97
CA ARG A 164 1.89 -5.30 16.09
C ARG A 164 0.66 -4.40 15.87
N VAL A 165 -0.53 -4.99 15.74
CA VAL A 165 -1.78 -4.24 15.62
C VAL A 165 -2.05 -3.43 16.89
N GLU A 166 -1.82 -4.00 18.07
CA GLU A 166 -1.91 -3.29 19.36
C GLU A 166 -0.89 -2.14 19.46
N GLN A 167 0.25 -2.24 18.77
CA GLN A 167 1.25 -1.17 18.63
C GLN A 167 0.91 -0.14 17.54
N GLY A 168 -0.24 -0.24 16.89
CA GLY A 168 -0.73 0.72 15.91
C GLY A 168 -0.56 0.31 14.44
N LEU A 169 -0.05 -0.90 14.16
CA LEU A 169 -0.02 -1.45 12.80
C LEU A 169 -1.44 -1.53 12.24
N LYS A 170 -1.64 -1.02 11.02
CA LYS A 170 -2.95 -1.06 10.37
C LYS A 170 -3.25 -2.46 9.83
N PHE A 171 -4.50 -2.87 9.93
CA PHE A 171 -4.91 -4.22 9.53
C PHE A 171 -6.26 -4.22 8.82
N LEU A 172 -6.31 -4.87 7.66
CA LEU A 172 -7.51 -5.04 6.84
C LEU A 172 -7.65 -6.51 6.42
N ILE A 173 -8.83 -7.08 6.62
CA ILE A 173 -9.24 -8.32 5.96
C ILE A 173 -10.03 -7.98 4.70
N ILE A 174 -9.59 -8.52 3.57
CA ILE A 174 -10.31 -8.46 2.31
C ILE A 174 -10.93 -9.83 2.01
N LEU A 175 -12.26 -9.86 1.91
CA LEU A 175 -13.03 -11.00 1.44
C LEU A 175 -13.09 -10.99 -0.09
N THR A 176 -12.16 -11.71 -0.71
CA THR A 176 -11.98 -11.72 -2.17
C THR A 176 -13.06 -12.53 -2.89
N LYS A 177 -13.13 -12.39 -4.22
CA LYS A 177 -14.05 -13.15 -5.07
C LYS A 177 -15.51 -13.02 -4.61
N ALA A 178 -15.88 -11.86 -4.05
CA ALA A 178 -17.23 -11.60 -3.56
C ALA A 178 -18.30 -11.80 -4.66
N ASP A 179 -17.93 -11.68 -5.94
CA ASP A 179 -18.77 -12.01 -7.10
C ASP A 179 -19.25 -13.47 -7.17
N LYS A 180 -18.65 -14.37 -6.38
CA LYS A 180 -19.05 -15.77 -6.28
C LYS A 180 -20.13 -16.02 -5.23
N LEU A 181 -20.51 -15.00 -4.46
CA LEU A 181 -21.50 -15.07 -3.40
C LEU A 181 -22.71 -14.21 -3.79
N THR A 182 -23.89 -14.66 -3.38
CA THR A 182 -25.11 -13.84 -3.37
C THR A 182 -25.00 -12.71 -2.35
N ARG A 183 -25.86 -11.69 -2.46
CA ARG A 183 -25.86 -10.54 -1.52
C ARG A 183 -26.06 -10.96 -0.06
N SER A 184 -26.91 -11.97 0.19
CA SER A 184 -27.15 -12.52 1.53
C SER A 184 -25.91 -13.22 2.07
N GLU A 185 -25.26 -14.05 1.25
CA GLU A 185 -24.01 -14.72 1.63
C GLU A 185 -22.86 -13.74 1.87
N GLN A 186 -22.76 -12.67 1.06
CA GLN A 186 -21.80 -11.59 1.29
C GLN A 186 -22.01 -10.92 2.65
N ALA A 187 -23.25 -10.56 2.99
CA ALA A 187 -23.57 -9.95 4.28
C ALA A 187 -23.25 -10.89 5.45
N LYS A 188 -23.56 -12.18 5.31
CA LYS A 188 -23.23 -13.21 6.31
C LYS A 188 -21.71 -13.35 6.49
N ALA A 189 -20.97 -13.51 5.39
CA ALA A 189 -19.52 -13.66 5.43
C ALA A 189 -18.83 -12.43 6.04
N LEU A 190 -19.29 -11.23 5.68
CA LEU A 190 -18.79 -9.98 6.25
C LEU A 190 -19.03 -9.89 7.75
N SER A 191 -20.23 -10.26 8.22
CA SER A 191 -20.56 -10.28 9.65
C SER A 191 -19.67 -11.25 10.43
N ILE A 192 -19.51 -12.48 9.94
CA ILE A 192 -18.67 -13.50 10.57
C ILE A 192 -17.20 -13.04 10.63
N ALA A 193 -16.66 -12.56 9.51
CA ALA A 193 -15.27 -12.13 9.44
C ALA A 193 -14.99 -10.93 10.36
N ARG A 194 -15.94 -10.01 10.54
CA ARG A 194 -15.79 -8.88 11.50
C ARG A 194 -15.71 -9.34 12.95
N LEU A 195 -16.49 -10.35 13.32
CA LEU A 195 -16.42 -10.96 14.66
C LEU A 195 -15.07 -11.63 14.88
N GLN A 196 -14.58 -12.38 13.88
CA GLN A 196 -13.28 -13.06 13.94
C GLN A 196 -12.09 -12.11 13.90
N ALA A 197 -12.21 -10.97 13.21
CA ALA A 197 -11.18 -9.94 13.14
C ALA A 197 -10.96 -9.19 14.47
N GLY A 198 -11.76 -9.46 15.52
CA GLY A 198 -11.63 -8.80 16.81
C GLY A 198 -11.86 -7.29 16.75
N GLY A 199 -12.74 -6.82 15.85
CA GLY A 199 -13.00 -5.40 15.62
C GLY A 199 -12.12 -4.75 14.55
N GLY A 200 -11.26 -5.50 13.87
CA GLY A 200 -10.49 -5.03 12.72
C GLY A 200 -11.36 -4.70 11.49
N GLU A 201 -10.78 -3.97 10.54
CA GLU A 201 -11.47 -3.61 9.30
C GLU A 201 -11.66 -4.83 8.39
N VAL A 202 -12.88 -4.99 7.86
CA VAL A 202 -13.20 -6.05 6.89
C VAL A 202 -14.00 -5.46 5.73
N LYS A 203 -13.56 -5.76 4.50
CA LYS A 203 -14.20 -5.30 3.25
C LYS A 203 -14.43 -6.45 2.27
N LEU A 204 -15.52 -6.35 1.50
CA LEU A 204 -15.77 -7.24 0.35
C LEU A 204 -14.97 -6.75 -0.86
N PHE A 205 -14.44 -7.68 -1.65
CA PHE A 205 -13.67 -7.34 -2.84
C PHE A 205 -13.93 -8.31 -3.99
N SER A 206 -14.12 -7.75 -5.18
CA SER A 206 -14.14 -8.50 -6.43
C SER A 206 -13.31 -7.82 -7.49
N ALA A 207 -12.21 -8.49 -7.89
CA ALA A 207 -11.42 -8.06 -9.04
C ALA A 207 -12.22 -8.05 -10.35
N LEU A 208 -13.18 -8.99 -10.48
CA LEU A 208 -14.01 -9.17 -11.68
C LEU A 208 -15.09 -8.09 -11.78
N LYS A 209 -15.77 -7.79 -10.66
CA LYS A 209 -16.85 -6.81 -10.60
C LYS A 209 -16.40 -5.41 -10.16
N LYS A 210 -15.10 -5.24 -9.89
CA LYS A 210 -14.49 -4.01 -9.35
C LYS A 210 -15.13 -3.54 -8.03
N GLN A 211 -15.71 -4.47 -7.28
CA GLN A 211 -16.28 -4.18 -5.96
C GLN A 211 -15.16 -3.93 -4.95
N GLY A 212 -15.26 -2.85 -4.18
CA GLY A 212 -14.33 -2.52 -3.09
C GLY A 212 -12.95 -2.02 -3.53
N VAL A 213 -12.72 -1.81 -4.83
CA VAL A 213 -11.40 -1.40 -5.35
C VAL A 213 -11.03 0.00 -4.89
N ASP A 214 -11.91 0.99 -5.10
CA ASP A 214 -11.65 2.38 -4.73
C ASP A 214 -11.54 2.55 -3.21
N GLU A 215 -12.40 1.87 -2.46
CA GLU A 215 -12.39 1.88 -0.99
C GLU A 215 -11.09 1.32 -0.41
N VAL A 216 -10.57 0.25 -0.99
CA VAL A 216 -9.28 -0.32 -0.57
C VAL A 216 -8.15 0.62 -0.97
N ALA A 217 -8.15 1.16 -2.20
CA ALA A 217 -7.11 2.10 -2.63
C ALA A 217 -7.07 3.36 -1.76
N GLN A 218 -8.22 3.92 -1.40
CA GLN A 218 -8.33 5.05 -0.46
C GLN A 218 -7.74 4.70 0.90
N LEU A 219 -8.09 3.54 1.46
CA LEU A 219 -7.58 3.13 2.77
C LEU A 219 -6.05 2.97 2.76
N LEU A 220 -5.50 2.36 1.71
CA LEU A 220 -4.04 2.20 1.57
C LEU A 220 -3.32 3.54 1.40
N TRP A 221 -3.95 4.49 0.70
CA TRP A 221 -3.47 5.86 0.60
C TRP A 221 -3.44 6.53 1.98
N ASP A 222 -4.53 6.43 2.74
CA ASP A 222 -4.63 7.06 4.07
C ASP A 222 -3.59 6.49 5.05
N TRP A 223 -3.29 5.19 4.96
CA TRP A 223 -2.25 4.55 5.78
C TRP A 223 -0.83 5.01 5.45
N THR A 224 -0.58 5.39 4.20
CA THR A 224 0.76 5.77 3.72
C THR A 224 0.97 7.29 3.70
N HIS A 225 -0.11 8.07 3.75
CA HIS A 225 -0.09 9.53 3.72
C HIS A 225 -0.86 10.11 4.92
N PRO A 226 -0.43 9.84 6.17
CA PRO A 226 -1.11 10.37 7.34
C PRO A 226 -1.05 11.90 7.31
N ALA A 227 -2.17 12.55 7.65
CA ALA A 227 -2.27 14.00 7.72
C ALA A 227 -1.22 14.55 8.70
N GLY A 228 -0.14 15.13 8.16
CA GLY A 228 1.02 15.63 8.91
C GLY A 228 2.37 15.29 8.28
N ALA A 229 2.48 14.24 7.46
CA ALA A 229 3.75 13.82 6.86
C ALA A 229 4.27 14.78 5.76
N ALA A 230 3.40 15.51 5.08
CA ALA A 230 3.77 16.43 4.00
C ALA A 230 4.55 17.68 4.45
N ALA A 231 4.59 17.97 5.77
CA ALA A 231 5.32 19.13 6.31
C ALA A 231 6.81 18.85 6.58
N SER A 232 7.26 17.59 6.48
CA SER A 232 8.63 17.18 6.87
C SER A 232 9.64 17.13 5.73
N ALA A 233 9.22 17.37 4.47
CA ALA A 233 10.07 17.19 3.29
C ALA A 233 10.57 18.52 2.67
N ALA A 234 10.67 19.58 3.47
CA ALA A 234 11.45 20.75 3.06
C ALA A 234 12.92 20.52 3.45
N PRO A 235 13.89 20.62 2.53
CA PRO A 235 15.29 20.56 2.91
C PRO A 235 15.57 21.73 3.84
N ALA A 236 16.20 21.44 4.98
CA ALA A 236 16.70 22.47 5.89
C ALA A 236 17.62 23.40 5.10
N ALA A 237 17.25 24.67 5.01
CA ALA A 237 18.13 25.69 4.47
C ALA A 237 19.40 25.74 5.33
N GLU A 238 20.55 25.54 4.71
CA GLU A 238 21.85 25.73 5.35
C GLU A 238 21.93 27.16 5.90
N PRO A 239 22.42 27.36 7.14
CA PRO A 239 22.64 28.70 7.66
C PRO A 239 23.72 29.40 6.82
N PRO A 240 23.62 30.74 6.62
CA PRO A 240 24.61 31.47 5.86
C PRO A 240 25.98 31.41 6.56
N GLU A 241 27.02 31.14 5.78
CA GLU A 241 28.42 31.23 6.20
C GLU A 241 28.71 32.66 6.68
N GLU A 242 29.15 32.81 7.93
CA GLU A 242 29.67 34.08 8.45
C GLU A 242 31.03 34.38 7.78
N GLU A 243 31.09 35.48 7.02
CA GLU A 243 32.35 36.05 6.56
C GLU A 243 33.19 36.50 7.76
N PRO A 244 34.50 36.21 7.81
CA PRO A 244 35.34 36.68 8.90
C PRO A 244 35.56 38.19 8.80
N GLU A 245 35.28 38.90 9.90
CA GLU A 245 35.62 40.31 10.11
C GLU A 245 37.12 40.55 9.82
N ALA A 246 37.38 41.48 8.91
CA ALA A 246 38.71 42.03 8.71
C ALA A 246 39.15 42.77 9.98
N LEU A 247 40.25 42.32 10.58
CA LEU A 247 40.99 43.03 11.60
C LEU A 247 41.72 44.21 10.95
N ASP A 248 41.23 45.43 11.18
CA ASP A 248 42.01 46.66 11.03
C ASP A 248 42.46 47.14 12.42
N GLU A 249 43.79 47.34 12.51
CA GLU A 249 44.64 47.96 13.56
C GLU A 249 45.02 47.16 14.83
#